data_AF-A0A2E8X3W3-F1
#
_entry.id   AF-A0A2E8X3W3-F1
#
_cell.length_a   1.000
_cell.length_b   1.000
_cell.length_c   1.000
_cell.angle_alpha   90.00
_cell.angle_beta   90.00
_cell.angle_gamma   90.00
#
_symmetry.space_group_name_H-M   'P 1'
#
loop_
_entity.id
_entity.type
_entity.pdbx_description
1 polymer ?
#
loop_
_entity_poly.entity_id
_entity_poly.type
_entity_poly.pdbx_seq_one_letter_code
_entity_poly.pdbx_strand_id
1 'polypeptide(L)' 'MATRKTKKMMAVEEKFRQPLEEMLPEMVTEQGLTATADYLGVSKATLAYWLLKFRIDVRRVALAPGDTLQVNRGDR' A
#
# COMPACT_ATOMS: atom_id res chain seq x y z
N MET A 1 -19.02 4.31 1.77
CA MET A 1 -19.44 3.13 0.98
C MET A 1 -18.25 2.22 0.81
N ALA A 2 -18.35 0.94 1.18
CA ALA A 2 -17.26 -0.01 1.00
C ALA A 2 -16.95 -0.19 -0.50
N THR A 3 -15.71 0.07 -0.89
CA THR A 3 -15.29 -0.02 -2.29
C THR A 3 -15.30 -1.49 -2.71
N ARG A 4 -16.14 -1.87 -3.69
CA ARG A 4 -16.27 -3.28 -4.12
C ARG A 4 -14.89 -3.86 -4.50
N LYS A 5 -14.44 -4.88 -3.77
CA LYS A 5 -13.16 -5.57 -3.99
C LYS A 5 -13.27 -6.57 -5.14
N THR A 6 -12.17 -6.76 -5.86
CA THR A 6 -12.08 -7.74 -6.97
C THR A 6 -11.72 -9.12 -6.43
N LYS A 7 -11.91 -10.18 -7.21
CA LYS A 7 -11.49 -11.54 -6.83
C LYS A 7 -10.00 -11.62 -6.48
N LYS A 8 -9.15 -10.91 -7.24
CA LYS A 8 -7.71 -10.85 -6.98
C LYS A 8 -7.39 -10.14 -5.67
N MET A 9 -8.10 -9.07 -5.34
CA MET A 9 -7.97 -8.40 -4.03
C MET A 9 -8.33 -9.36 -2.90
N MET A 10 -9.50 -10.01 -2.97
CA MET A 10 -9.96 -10.94 -1.94
C MET A 10 -9.00 -12.12 -1.75
N ALA A 11 -8.44 -12.66 -2.83
CA ALA A 11 -7.45 -13.74 -2.75
C ALA A 11 -6.15 -13.32 -2.03
N VAL A 12 -5.72 -12.06 -2.22
CA VAL A 12 -4.57 -11.52 -1.47
C VAL A 12 -4.95 -11.36 0.01
N GLU A 13 -6.10 -10.77 0.32
CA GLU A 13 -6.56 -10.60 1.71
C GLU A 13 -6.69 -11.93 2.45
N GLU A 14 -7.19 -12.96 1.78
CA GLU A 14 -7.28 -14.31 2.34
C GLU A 14 -5.90 -14.91 2.64
N LYS A 15 -4.94 -14.73 1.71
CA LYS A 15 -3.56 -15.21 1.87
C LYS A 15 -2.86 -14.55 3.07
N PHE A 16 -3.08 -13.24 3.27
CA PHE A 16 -2.41 -12.47 4.32
C PHE A 16 -3.25 -12.29 5.59
N ARG A 17 -4.52 -12.71 5.57
CA ARG A 17 -5.51 -12.55 6.65
C ARG A 17 -5.66 -11.10 7.13
N GLN A 18 -5.51 -10.15 6.22
CA GLN A 18 -5.58 -8.71 6.51
C GLN A 18 -6.26 -7.97 5.35
N PRO A 19 -7.05 -6.91 5.62
CA PRO A 19 -7.56 -6.04 4.58
C PRO A 19 -6.42 -5.31 3.85
N LEU A 20 -6.56 -5.15 2.53
CA LEU A 20 -5.58 -4.42 1.71
C LEU A 20 -5.41 -2.97 2.19
N GLU A 21 -6.47 -2.33 2.67
CA GLU A 21 -6.43 -0.95 3.15
C GLU A 21 -5.50 -0.76 4.36
N GLU A 22 -5.32 -1.81 5.16
CA GLU A 22 -4.50 -1.80 6.37
C GLU A 22 -3.06 -2.22 6.07
N MET A 23 -2.88 -3.29 5.29
CA MET A 23 -1.55 -3.85 5.05
C MET A 23 -0.74 -3.12 3.96
N LEU A 24 -1.40 -2.57 2.93
CA LEU A 24 -0.69 -1.96 1.80
C LEU A 24 0.12 -0.70 2.16
N PRO A 25 -0.35 0.22 3.04
CA PRO A 25 0.44 1.37 3.44
C PRO A 25 1.79 1.00 4.07
N GLU A 26 1.78 0.04 5.00
CA GLU A 26 2.99 -0.44 5.69
C GLU A 26 3.93 -1.11 4.70
N MET A 27 3.42 -2.08 3.92
CA MET A 27 4.18 -2.75 2.88
C MET A 27 4.82 -1.77 1.90
N VAL A 28 4.05 -0.82 1.34
CA VAL A 28 4.61 0.12 0.36
C VAL A 28 5.62 1.08 1.00
N THR A 29 5.47 1.40 2.29
CA THR A 29 6.44 2.23 3.03
C THR A 29 7.76 1.50 3.23
N GLU A 30 7.72 0.22 3.60
CA GLU A 30 8.92 -0.55 3.96
C GLU A 30 9.73 -1.04 2.76
N GLN A 31 9.06 -1.56 1.73
CA GLN A 31 9.71 -2.19 0.57
C GLN A 31 9.56 -1.36 -0.72
N GLY A 32 8.68 -0.35 -0.74
CA GLY A 32 8.43 0.45 -1.94
C GLY A 32 7.49 -0.22 -2.94
N LEU A 33 6.87 0.61 -3.79
CA LEU A 33 5.78 0.20 -4.69
C LEU A 33 6.12 -0.97 -5.63
N THR A 34 7.33 -0.99 -6.20
CA THR A 34 7.71 -2.06 -7.16
C THR A 34 7.86 -3.39 -6.44
N ALA A 35 8.65 -3.44 -5.35
CA ALA A 35 8.89 -4.68 -4.62
C ALA A 35 7.60 -5.23 -4.00
N THR A 36 6.70 -4.36 -3.51
CA THR A 36 5.37 -4.79 -3.05
C THR A 36 4.56 -5.47 -4.16
N ALA A 37 4.58 -4.91 -5.38
CA ALA A 37 3.83 -5.49 -6.48
C ALA A 37 4.35 -6.88 -6.84
N ASP A 38 5.68 -7.04 -6.89
CA ASP A 38 6.34 -8.31 -7.16
C ASP A 38 6.05 -9.34 -6.06
N TYR A 39 6.13 -8.94 -4.79
CA TYR A 39 5.84 -9.81 -3.64
C TYR A 39 4.38 -10.29 -3.61
N LEU A 40 3.43 -9.43 -4.00
CA LEU A 40 2.02 -9.78 -4.11
C LEU A 40 1.67 -10.53 -5.40
N GLY A 41 2.61 -10.69 -6.34
CA GLY A 41 2.39 -11.35 -7.62
C GLY A 41 1.45 -10.57 -8.55
N VAL A 42 1.51 -9.23 -8.51
CA VAL A 42 0.68 -8.35 -9.33
C VAL A 42 1.53 -7.34 -10.10
N SER A 43 1.00 -6.77 -11.19
CA SER A 43 1.72 -5.70 -11.88
C SER A 43 1.77 -4.43 -11.04
N LYS A 44 2.83 -3.64 -11.19
CA LYS A 44 2.95 -2.32 -10.53
C LYS A 44 1.74 -1.40 -10.80
N ALA A 45 1.19 -1.43 -12.02
CA ALA A 45 -0.02 -0.69 -12.37
C ALA A 45 -1.26 -1.18 -11.60
N THR A 46 -1.37 -2.50 -11.39
CA THR A 46 -2.44 -3.09 -10.58
C THR A 46 -2.35 -2.60 -9.13
N LEU A 47 -1.15 -2.65 -8.53
CA LEU A 47 -0.96 -2.16 -7.18
C LEU A 47 -1.23 -0.65 -7.06
N ALA A 48 -0.72 0.15 -8.00
CA ALA A 48 -1.00 1.60 -8.04
C ALA A 48 -2.51 1.89 -8.11
N TYR A 49 -3.27 1.13 -8.90
CA TYR A 49 -4.72 1.23 -8.95
C TYR A 49 -5.38 0.88 -7.60
N TRP A 50 -4.87 -0.13 -6.87
CA TRP A 50 -5.41 -0.49 -5.55
C TRP A 50 -5.21 0.64 -4.55
N LEU A 51 -4.02 1.23 -4.50
CA LEU A 51 -3.74 2.38 -3.62
C LEU A 51 -4.69 3.55 -3.92
N LEU A 52 -4.88 3.88 -5.20
CA LEU A 52 -5.85 4.89 -5.64
C LEU A 52 -7.28 4.57 -5.20
N LYS A 53 -7.70 3.31 -5.37
CA LYS A 53 -9.04 2.83 -5.00
C LYS A 53 -9.30 2.93 -3.49
N PHE A 54 -8.27 2.69 -2.68
CA PHE A 54 -8.35 2.73 -1.22
C PHE A 54 -7.99 4.10 -0.63
N ARG A 55 -7.77 5.12 -1.49
CA ARG A 55 -7.38 6.48 -1.06
C ARG A 55 -6.10 6.47 -0.21
N ILE A 56 -5.16 5.58 -0.55
CA ILE A 56 -3.84 5.53 0.07
C ILE A 56 -2.92 6.46 -0.73
N ASP A 57 -2.53 7.57 -0.10
CA ASP A 57 -1.61 8.53 -0.69
C ASP A 57 -0.16 8.15 -0.39
N VAL A 58 0.58 7.77 -1.43
CA VAL A 58 2.03 7.50 -1.32
C VAL A 58 2.81 8.78 -1.58
N ARG A 59 3.61 9.21 -0.60
CA ARG A 59 4.51 10.36 -0.72
C ARG A 59 5.95 9.88 -0.74
N ARG A 60 6.71 10.33 -1.73
CA ARG A 60 8.16 10.09 -1.80
C ARG A 60 8.88 11.28 -1.18
N VAL A 61 9.76 10.98 -0.24
CA VAL A 61 10.59 11.99 0.44
C VAL A 61 12.04 11.60 0.23
N ALA A 62 12.85 12.54 -0.27
CA ALA A 62 14.29 12.40 -0.34
C ALA A 62 14.88 12.92 0.98
N LEU A 63 15.72 12.11 1.62
CA LEU A 63 16.37 12.40 2.89
C LEU A 63 17.89 12.46 2.66
N ALA A 64 18.54 13.51 3.15
CA ALA A 64 19.99 13.59 3.18
C ALA A 64 20.55 12.66 4.29
N PRO A 65 21.85 12.34 4.29
CA PRO A 65 22.45 11.57 5.38
C PRO A 65 22.20 12.23 6.74
N GLY A 66 21.54 11.49 7.66
CA GLY A 66 21.18 11.96 9.00
C GLY A 66 19.75 12.49 9.14
N ASP A 67 19.03 12.70 8.03
CA ASP A 67 17.62 13.09 8.09
C ASP A 67 16.74 11.92 8.55
N THR A 68 15.71 12.24 9.35
CA THR A 68 14.71 11.27 9.84
C THR A 68 13.31 11.66 9.38
N LEU A 69 12.47 10.67 9.06
CA LEU A 69 11.05 10.86 8.75
C LEU A 69 10.18 10.29 9.87
N GLN A 70 9.23 11.08 10.37
CA GLN A 70 8.18 10.60 11.27
C GLN A 70 6.81 10.77 10.61
N VAL A 71 6.01 9.71 10.64
CA VAL A 71 4.63 9.72 10.12
C VAL A 71 3.67 9.71 11.30
N ASN A 72 2.88 10.77 11.43
CA ASN A 72 1.84 10.88 12.47
C ASN A 72 0.46 10.75 11.82
N ARG A 73 -0.42 9.95 12.42
CA ARG A 73 -1.83 9.89 12.03
C ARG A 73 -2.51 11.13 12.59
N GLY A 74 -2.97 12.03 11.72
CA GLY A 74 -3.80 13.15 12.12
C GLY A 74 -5.25 12.70 12.35
N ASP A 75 -5.91 13.24 13.37
CA ASP A 75 -7.35 13.08 13.56
C ASP A 75 -8.08 13.76 12.38
N ARG A 76 -8.67 12.95 11.51
CA ARG A 76 -9.64 13.38 10.50
C ARG A 76 -10.82 12.43 10.51
#